data_AF-A0A447KKD6-F1
#
_entry.id   AF-A0A447KKD6-F1
#
_cell.length_a   1.000
_cell.length_b   1.000
_cell.length_c   1.000
_cell.angle_alpha   90.00
_cell.angle_beta   90.00
_cell.angle_gamma   90.00
#
_symmetry.space_group_name_H-M   'P 1'
#
loop_
_entity.id
_entity.type
_entity.pdbx_description
1 polymer ?
#
loop_
_entity_poly.entity_id
_entity_poly.type
_entity_poly.pdbx_seq_one_letter_code
_entity_poly.pdbx_strand_id
1 'polypeptide(L)'
;MEMLKENCAARRPQREPYDMDEYITMLIRKDNAELKKQLAALSERCCGKCKDKLPGDPAGCYFLGDSSCWQTYGWHELKLTV
;
A
#
# COMPACT_ATOMS: atom_id res chain seq x y z
N MET A 1 -16.50 14.24 1.12
CA MET A 1 -16.36 14.79 -0.25
C MET A 1 -15.66 16.15 -0.29
N GLU A 2 -15.71 16.95 0.78
CA GLU A 2 -15.11 18.29 0.81
C GLU A 2 -13.59 18.28 0.54
N MET A 3 -12.83 17.50 1.32
CA MET A 3 -11.40 17.27 1.09
C MET A 3 -11.07 16.77 -0.32
N LEU A 4 -11.96 16.02 -0.97
CA LEU A 4 -11.74 15.54 -2.34
C LEU A 4 -11.81 16.72 -3.33
N LYS A 5 -12.86 17.54 -3.23
CA LYS A 5 -13.08 18.71 -4.09
C LYS A 5 -12.00 19.79 -3.90
N GLU A 6 -11.63 20.07 -2.66
CA GLU A 6 -10.54 21.01 -2.35
C GLU A 6 -9.24 20.56 -3.01
N ASN A 7 -8.91 19.27 -2.89
CA ASN A 7 -7.71 18.71 -3.49
C ASN A 7 -7.75 18.67 -5.02
N CYS A 8 -8.92 18.49 -5.65
CA CYS A 8 -9.06 18.59 -7.11
C CYS A 8 -8.56 19.94 -7.63
N ALA A 9 -8.91 21.04 -6.95
CA ALA A 9 -8.47 22.38 -7.30
C ALA A 9 -7.01 22.62 -6.88
N ALA A 10 -6.64 22.27 -5.64
CA ALA A 10 -5.31 22.54 -5.10
C ALA A 10 -4.18 21.85 -5.87
N ARG A 11 -4.44 20.70 -6.50
CA ARG A 11 -3.45 19.97 -7.32
C ARG A 11 -3.28 20.50 -8.76
N ARG A 12 -4.14 21.43 -9.20
CA ARG A 12 -4.10 22.06 -10.53
C ARG A 12 -4.19 23.58 -10.39
N PRO A 13 -3.21 24.24 -9.74
CA PRO A 13 -3.26 25.69 -9.54
C PRO A 13 -3.35 26.40 -10.90
N GLN A 14 -4.27 27.37 -11.00
CA GLN A 14 -4.50 28.19 -12.21
C GLN A 14 -4.95 27.37 -13.44
N ARG A 15 -5.49 26.18 -13.23
CA ARG A 15 -6.07 25.32 -14.27
C ARG A 15 -7.44 24.81 -13.82
N GLU A 16 -8.20 24.25 -14.75
CA GLU A 16 -9.44 23.56 -14.41
C GLU A 16 -9.14 22.45 -13.38
N PRO A 17 -9.89 22.38 -12.26
CA PRO A 17 -9.76 21.30 -11.30
C PRO A 17 -9.90 19.92 -11.95
N TYR A 18 -9.37 18.90 -11.29
CA TYR A 18 -9.71 17.53 -11.66
C TYR A 18 -11.22 17.29 -11.55
N ASP A 19 -11.79 16.52 -12.48
CA ASP A 19 -13.03 15.80 -12.19
C ASP A 19 -12.80 14.83 -11.01
N MET A 20 -13.83 14.54 -10.22
CA MET A 20 -13.69 13.70 -9.04
C MET A 20 -13.24 12.28 -9.39
N ASP A 21 -13.75 11.69 -10.48
CA ASP A 21 -13.37 10.35 -10.92
C ASP A 21 -11.95 10.35 -11.51
N GLU A 22 -11.58 11.42 -12.22
CA GLU A 22 -10.21 11.65 -12.68
C GLU A 22 -9.25 11.68 -11.49
N TYR A 23 -9.60 12.42 -10.43
CA TYR A 23 -8.73 12.56 -9.26
C TYR A 23 -8.59 11.25 -8.49
N ILE A 24 -9.70 10.53 -8.24
CA ILE A 24 -9.68 9.22 -7.57
C ILE A 24 -8.84 8.23 -8.37
N THR A 25 -9.01 8.19 -9.70
CA THR A 25 -8.19 7.33 -10.58
C THR A 25 -6.70 7.63 -10.43
N MET A 26 -6.33 8.91 -10.38
CA MET A 26 -4.94 9.31 -10.18
C MET A 26 -4.41 8.95 -8.79
N LEU A 27 -5.23 9.06 -7.75
CA LEU A 27 -4.85 8.61 -6.40
C LEU A 27 -4.58 7.11 -6.37
N ILE A 28 -5.45 6.28 -6.95
CA ILE A 28 -5.28 4.82 -7.05
C ILE A 28 -3.99 4.48 -7.81
N ARG A 29 -3.70 5.18 -8.90
CA ARG A 29 -2.46 4.95 -9.67
C ARG A 29 -1.21 5.29 -8.86
N LYS A 30 -1.24 6.39 -8.10
CA LYS A 30 -0.13 6.80 -7.23
C LYS A 30 0.07 5.79 -6.10
N ASP A 31 -1.02 5.37 -5.46
CA ASP A 31 -1.01 4.38 -4.40
C ASP A 31 -0.45 3.04 -4.89
N ASN A 32 -0.95 2.52 -6.01
CA ASN A 32 -0.45 1.28 -6.62
C ASN A 32 1.04 1.35 -6.98
N ALA A 33 1.53 2.51 -7.45
CA ALA A 33 2.95 2.69 -7.74
C ALA A 33 3.80 2.66 -6.46
N GLU A 34 3.28 3.20 -5.36
CA GLU A 34 3.94 3.16 -4.05
C GLU A 34 3.94 1.75 -3.47
N LEU A 35 2.79 1.06 -3.48
CA LEU A 35 2.66 -0.33 -3.03
C LEU A 35 3.63 -1.25 -3.77
N LYS A 36 3.80 -1.09 -5.09
CA LYS A 36 4.79 -1.85 -5.87
C LYS A 36 6.22 -1.67 -5.37
N LYS A 37 6.61 -0.44 -4.98
CA LYS A 37 7.94 -0.17 -4.42
C LYS A 37 8.10 -0.82 -3.05
N GLN A 38 7.09 -0.72 -2.20
CA GLN A 38 7.09 -1.36 -0.88
C GLN A 38 7.22 -2.87 -0.99
N LEU A 39 6.45 -3.50 -1.89
CA LEU A 39 6.54 -4.94 -2.16
C LEU A 39 7.90 -5.35 -2.74
N ALA A 40 8.48 -4.55 -3.63
CA ALA A 40 9.82 -4.81 -4.15
C ALA A 40 10.86 -4.77 -3.03
N ALA A 41 10.86 -3.74 -2.19
CA ALA A 41 11.76 -3.65 -1.04
C ALA A 41 11.54 -4.79 -0.02
N LEU A 42 10.28 -5.19 0.17
CA LEU A 42 9.93 -6.30 1.05
C LEU A 42 10.44 -7.64 0.51
N SER A 43 10.44 -7.84 -0.81
CA SER A 43 10.87 -9.08 -1.46
C SER A 43 12.37 -9.40 -1.29
N GLU A 44 13.17 -8.41 -0.90
CA GLU A 44 14.58 -8.56 -0.53
C GLU A 44 14.78 -9.12 0.89
N ARG A 45 13.71 -9.21 1.68
CA ARG A 45 13.71 -9.71 3.05
C ARG A 45 13.09 -11.11 3.11
N CYS A 46 13.45 -11.85 4.15
CA CYS A 46 12.89 -13.16 4.47
C CYS A 46 12.19 -13.15 5.84
N CYS A 47 11.22 -14.04 6.01
CA CYS A 47 10.51 -14.23 7.27
C CYS A 47 11.46 -14.69 8.37
N GLY A 48 11.31 -14.14 9.58
CA GLY A 48 12.11 -14.53 10.75
C GLY A 48 11.94 -16.00 11.14
N LYS A 49 10.72 -16.54 10.95
CA LYS A 49 10.34 -17.91 11.31
C LYS A 49 10.54 -18.93 10.18
N CYS A 50 9.77 -18.85 9.09
CA CYS A 50 9.82 -19.85 8.02
C CYS A 50 10.98 -19.65 7.02
N LYS A 51 11.65 -18.50 7.05
CA LYS A 51 12.71 -18.11 6.11
C LYS A 51 12.29 -17.91 4.65
N ASP A 52 11.01 -18.04 4.32
CA ASP A 52 10.50 -17.69 2.99
C ASP A 52 10.67 -16.20 2.69
N LYS A 53 10.79 -15.88 1.39
CA LYS A 53 10.76 -14.49 0.93
C LYS A 53 9.43 -13.82 1.29
N LEU A 54 9.50 -12.58 1.74
CA LEU A 54 8.31 -11.81 2.10
C LEU A 54 7.60 -11.28 0.84
N PRO A 55 6.25 -11.10 0.87
CA PRO A 55 5.34 -11.34 2.01
C PRO A 55 5.01 -12.83 2.27
N GLY A 56 5.52 -13.75 1.46
CA GLY A 56 5.24 -15.19 1.54
C GLY A 56 4.00 -15.60 0.74
N ASP A 57 3.52 -16.82 0.96
CA ASP A 57 2.36 -17.39 0.25
C ASP A 57 1.07 -16.59 0.56
N PRO A 58 0.29 -16.17 -0.46
CA PRO A 58 -1.02 -15.55 -0.27
C PRO A 58 -2.04 -16.40 0.50
N ALA A 59 -1.93 -17.73 0.46
CA ALA A 59 -2.77 -18.65 1.23
C ALA A 59 -2.42 -18.68 2.73
N GLY A 60 -1.30 -18.06 3.12
CA GLY A 60 -0.86 -17.97 4.50
C GLY A 60 0.29 -18.91 4.83
N CYS A 61 1.13 -18.49 5.79
CA CYS A 61 2.21 -19.29 6.33
C CYS A 61 1.70 -20.26 7.40
N TYR A 62 2.30 -21.45 7.48
CA TYR A 62 2.01 -22.42 8.53
C TYR A 62 2.20 -21.86 9.96
N PHE A 63 3.12 -20.92 10.14
CA PHE A 63 3.43 -20.28 11.43
C PHE A 63 2.64 -18.98 11.67
N LEU A 64 1.56 -18.73 10.92
CA LEU A 64 0.71 -17.56 11.15
C LEU A 64 0.17 -17.57 12.60
N GLY A 65 0.34 -16.45 13.31
CA GLY A 65 0.05 -16.35 14.75
C GLY A 65 1.30 -16.36 15.63
N ASP A 66 2.43 -16.88 15.15
CA ASP A 66 3.73 -16.77 15.83
C ASP A 66 4.28 -15.34 15.65
N SER A 67 4.78 -14.73 16.73
CA SER A 67 5.32 -13.37 16.71
C SER A 67 6.58 -13.23 15.84
N SER A 68 7.29 -14.32 15.58
CA SER A 68 8.45 -14.37 14.69
C SER A 68 8.08 -14.56 13.22
N CYS A 69 6.81 -14.90 12.92
CA CYS A 69 6.32 -14.99 11.55
C CYS A 69 5.91 -13.61 11.05
N TRP A 70 6.49 -13.18 9.93
CA TRP A 70 6.19 -11.86 9.37
C TRP A 70 4.71 -11.73 9.01
N GLN A 71 4.05 -12.77 8.48
CA GLN A 71 2.64 -12.66 8.10
C GLN A 71 1.68 -12.39 9.28
N THR A 72 2.10 -12.63 10.53
CA THR A 72 1.27 -12.36 11.71
C THR A 72 0.99 -10.87 11.89
N TYR A 73 2.01 -10.01 11.70
CA TYR A 73 1.90 -8.57 11.94
C TYR A 73 2.46 -7.70 10.80
N GLY A 74 3.09 -8.30 9.80
CA GLY A 74 3.77 -7.62 8.71
C GLY A 74 2.85 -6.85 7.77
N TRP A 75 1.56 -7.21 7.72
CA TRP A 75 0.55 -6.43 7.01
C TRP A 75 0.42 -4.99 7.54
N HIS A 76 0.83 -4.72 8.79
CA HIS A 76 0.92 -3.35 9.31
C HIS A 76 1.95 -2.50 8.56
N GLU A 77 2.96 -3.09 7.91
CA GLU A 77 3.93 -2.38 7.08
C GLU A 77 3.34 -1.92 5.74
N LEU A 78 2.28 -2.58 5.25
CA LEU A 78 1.71 -2.35 3.90
C LEU A 78 0.32 -1.70 3.92
N LYS A 79 -0.40 -1.74 5.05
CA LYS A 79 -1.76 -1.21 5.11
C LYS A 79 -1.75 0.32 5.02
N LEU A 80 -2.82 0.87 4.43
CA LEU A 80 -3.06 2.30 4.47
C LEU A 80 -3.41 2.74 5.90
N THR A 81 -2.79 3.82 6.34
CA THR A 81 -3.10 4.53 7.58
C THR A 81 -3.51 5.96 7.24
N VAL A 82 -4.46 6.50 8.00
CA VAL A 82 -4.92 7.90 7.90
C VAL A 82 -4.10 8.78 8.83
#